data_AF-A0A034V8C9-F1
#
_entry.id   AF-A0A034V8C9-F1
#
_cell.length_a   1.000
_cell.length_b   1.000
_cell.length_c   1.000
_cell.angle_alpha   90.00
_cell.angle_beta   90.00
_cell.angle_gamma   90.00
#
_symmetry.space_group_name_H-M   'P 1'
#
loop_
_entity.id
_entity.type
_entity.pdbx_description
1 polymer ?
#
loop_
_entity_poly.entity_id
_entity_poly.type
_entity_poly.pdbx_seq_one_letter_code
_entity_poly.pdbx_strand_id
1 'polypeptide(L)'
;RSWPMAPAVGGGSPSGVGDSSCALGVDDIVDGDRLGPKVQCVYSLLSMLGSNDPSEMSKKFLELSRTPETCTALRRAGCVPLLVQMMHSDGDDSVRKCASMALHNVVHSHMDEKTARRETKVLRLLEQILDYCNFLKTLLQSGGEAIADDSERHPLAAISSLMKVSFDEEHRHAMCELGALQAI
;
A
#
# COMPACT_ATOMS: atom_id res chain seq x y z
N ARG A 1 15.89 -47.88 13.87
CA ARG A 1 14.57 -48.06 14.52
C ARG A 1 13.61 -47.12 13.79
N SER A 2 13.12 -47.56 12.63
CA SER A 2 11.81 -48.24 12.44
C SER A 2 10.66 -47.24 12.33
N TRP A 3 10.32 -46.92 11.07
CA TRP A 3 9.04 -46.35 10.65
C TRP A 3 7.92 -47.40 10.75
N PRO A 4 6.65 -46.98 10.86
CA PRO A 4 5.50 -47.74 10.33
C PRO A 4 4.78 -46.89 9.26
N MET A 5 4.79 -47.25 7.98
CA MET A 5 3.89 -48.18 7.25
C MET A 5 2.39 -48.02 7.50
N ALA A 6 1.70 -47.74 6.39
CA ALA A 6 0.26 -47.60 6.18
C ALA A 6 -0.52 -48.93 6.25
N PRO A 7 -1.84 -48.89 6.04
CA PRO A 7 -2.43 -49.76 5.03
C PRO A 7 -3.36 -49.04 4.03
N ALA A 8 -3.56 -49.72 2.90
CA ALA A 8 -4.23 -49.28 1.68
C ALA A 8 -5.67 -49.85 1.52
N VAL A 9 -6.27 -49.54 0.35
CA VAL A 9 -7.49 -50.08 -0.31
C VAL A 9 -8.72 -49.19 -0.12
N GLY A 10 -9.51 -48.80 -1.12
CA GLY A 10 -9.69 -49.11 -2.56
C GLY A 10 -10.58 -47.99 -3.17
N GLY A 11 -10.62 -47.70 -4.47
CA GLY A 11 -11.00 -48.56 -5.59
C GLY A 11 -12.39 -48.12 -6.09
N GLY A 12 -12.47 -47.39 -7.22
CA GLY A 12 -13.74 -47.07 -7.90
C GLY A 12 -13.72 -45.80 -8.77
N SER A 13 -13.56 -45.98 -10.08
CA SER A 13 -14.12 -45.08 -11.12
C SER A 13 -15.35 -45.80 -11.71
N PRO A 14 -16.39 -45.10 -12.20
CA PRO A 14 -16.31 -44.59 -13.58
C PRO A 14 -17.08 -43.28 -13.88
N SER A 15 -16.61 -42.61 -14.94
CA SER A 15 -17.36 -41.96 -16.02
C SER A 15 -18.62 -41.13 -15.70
N GLY A 16 -18.50 -39.81 -15.79
CA GLY A 16 -19.60 -38.87 -16.01
C GLY A 16 -19.18 -37.81 -17.01
N VAL A 17 -19.66 -37.95 -18.24
CA VAL A 17 -19.55 -36.94 -19.30
C VAL A 17 -20.64 -35.91 -19.06
N GLY A 18 -20.26 -34.66 -18.88
CA GLY A 18 -21.19 -33.53 -18.73
C GLY A 18 -20.56 -32.29 -19.32
N ASP A 19 -20.93 -31.97 -20.55
CA ASP A 19 -20.72 -30.66 -21.15
C ASP A 19 -21.44 -29.61 -20.30
N SER A 20 -20.71 -28.58 -19.85
CA SER A 20 -21.31 -27.30 -19.49
C SER A 20 -20.31 -26.18 -19.68
N SER A 21 -20.80 -25.19 -20.41
CA SER A 21 -20.10 -24.06 -20.98
C SER A 21 -19.70 -23.02 -19.92
N CYS A 22 -18.73 -22.20 -20.31
CA CYS A 22 -18.50 -20.80 -19.94
C CYS A 22 -18.35 -20.43 -18.45
N ALA A 23 -17.12 -20.06 -18.08
CA ALA A 23 -16.84 -18.74 -17.49
C ALA A 23 -15.33 -18.49 -17.51
N LEU A 24 -14.96 -17.30 -17.96
CA LEU A 24 -13.59 -16.77 -17.96
C LEU A 24 -13.09 -16.72 -16.51
N GLY A 25 -12.00 -17.43 -16.22
CA GLY A 25 -11.27 -17.28 -14.97
C GLY A 25 -10.64 -15.88 -14.94
N VAL A 26 -11.30 -14.97 -14.22
CA VAL A 26 -10.70 -13.72 -13.74
C VAL A 26 -10.59 -13.87 -12.23
N ASP A 27 -9.71 -14.75 -11.79
CA ASP A 27 -9.32 -14.88 -10.40
C ASP A 27 -7.91 -14.29 -10.24
N ASP A 28 -7.85 -12.97 -10.23
CA ASP A 28 -6.85 -12.22 -9.48
C ASP A 28 -7.54 -10.96 -8.92
N ILE A 29 -8.63 -11.20 -8.18
CA ILE A 29 -9.26 -10.19 -7.36
C ILE A 29 -8.35 -10.04 -6.15
N VAL A 30 -7.52 -9.01 -6.21
CA VAL A 30 -6.81 -8.38 -5.09
C VAL A 30 -7.45 -8.75 -3.76
N ASP A 31 -6.68 -9.46 -2.94
CA ASP A 31 -6.99 -9.91 -1.59
C ASP A 31 -7.49 -8.74 -0.73
N GLY A 32 -8.81 -8.51 -0.78
CA GLY A 32 -9.52 -7.41 -0.13
C GLY A 32 -9.78 -7.66 1.35
N ASP A 33 -9.31 -8.78 1.90
CA ASP A 33 -9.63 -9.22 3.26
C ASP A 33 -8.73 -8.56 4.33
N ARG A 34 -7.67 -7.85 3.91
CA ARG A 34 -6.74 -7.17 4.83
C ARG A 34 -7.11 -5.73 5.15
N LEU A 35 -8.19 -5.22 4.58
CA LEU A 35 -8.65 -3.84 4.71
C LEU A 35 -9.86 -3.81 5.63
N GLY A 36 -9.64 -3.39 6.87
CA GLY A 36 -10.66 -3.45 7.92
C GLY A 36 -12.02 -2.87 7.50
N PRO A 37 -13.12 -3.24 8.20
CA PRO A 37 -14.51 -3.08 7.71
C PRO A 37 -14.90 -1.66 7.26
N LYS A 38 -14.21 -0.63 7.76
CA LYS A 38 -14.39 0.77 7.37
C LYS A 38 -13.87 1.06 5.95
N VAL A 39 -12.74 0.46 5.56
CA VAL A 39 -12.14 0.67 4.23
C VAL A 39 -12.92 -0.09 3.16
N GLN A 40 -13.44 -1.26 3.48
CA GLN A 40 -14.34 -2.02 2.60
C GLN A 40 -15.62 -1.23 2.27
N CYS A 41 -16.19 -0.52 3.25
CA CYS A 41 -17.35 0.36 3.03
C CYS A 41 -17.04 1.53 2.08
N VAL A 42 -15.86 2.15 2.24
CA VAL A 42 -15.40 3.21 1.34
C VAL A 42 -15.18 2.66 -0.08
N TYR A 43 -14.58 1.48 -0.21
CA TYR A 43 -14.40 0.80 -1.50
C TYR A 43 -15.73 0.47 -2.16
N SER A 44 -16.73 0.00 -1.41
CA SER A 44 -18.09 -0.22 -1.95
C SER A 44 -18.76 1.08 -2.41
N LEU A 45 -18.62 2.18 -1.67
CA LEU A 45 -19.18 3.48 -2.06
C LEU A 45 -18.46 4.07 -3.29
N LEU A 46 -17.14 3.93 -3.38
CA LEU A 46 -16.35 4.36 -4.54
C LEU A 46 -16.63 3.48 -5.77
N SER A 47 -16.84 2.18 -5.57
CA SER A 47 -17.28 1.24 -6.59
C SER A 47 -18.67 1.59 -7.14
N MET A 48 -19.54 2.19 -6.33
CA MET A 48 -20.83 2.72 -6.79
C MET A 48 -20.71 4.06 -7.54
N LEU A 49 -19.59 4.79 -7.37
CA LEU A 49 -19.31 6.11 -7.98
C LEU A 49 -18.58 6.03 -9.34
N GLY A 50 -18.33 4.83 -9.88
CA GLY A 50 -18.05 4.65 -11.32
C GLY A 50 -16.60 4.62 -11.76
N SER A 51 -15.63 4.42 -10.87
CA SER A 51 -14.25 4.07 -11.27
C SER A 51 -13.55 3.23 -10.20
N ASN A 52 -13.58 1.90 -10.37
CA ASN A 52 -12.79 0.95 -9.57
C ASN A 52 -11.32 0.86 -10.01
N ASP A 53 -10.89 1.72 -10.94
CA ASP A 53 -9.53 1.73 -11.41
C ASP A 53 -8.63 2.54 -10.46
N PRO A 54 -7.61 1.93 -9.85
CA PRO A 54 -6.69 2.63 -8.95
C PRO A 54 -5.91 3.76 -9.65
N SER A 55 -5.70 3.70 -10.97
CA SER A 55 -5.05 4.77 -11.74
C SER A 55 -5.91 6.03 -11.78
N GLU A 56 -7.17 5.91 -12.20
CA GLU A 56 -8.09 7.06 -12.22
C GLU A 56 -8.38 7.59 -10.80
N MET A 57 -8.52 6.69 -9.83
CA MET A 57 -8.76 7.07 -8.44
C MET A 57 -7.60 7.87 -7.84
N SER A 58 -6.36 7.40 -8.02
CA SER A 58 -5.16 8.09 -7.51
C SER A 58 -4.95 9.46 -8.17
N LYS A 59 -5.19 9.58 -9.48
CA LYS A 59 -5.18 10.87 -10.19
C LYS A 59 -6.24 11.81 -9.64
N LYS A 60 -7.47 11.30 -9.40
CA LYS A 60 -8.56 12.11 -8.85
C LYS A 60 -8.25 12.62 -7.45
N PHE A 61 -7.71 11.77 -6.58
CA PHE A 61 -7.26 12.22 -5.26
C PHE A 61 -6.18 13.28 -5.34
N LEU A 62 -5.22 13.14 -6.26
CA LEU A 62 -4.19 14.15 -6.47
C LEU A 62 -4.80 15.49 -6.90
N GLU A 63 -5.73 15.50 -7.86
CA GLU A 63 -6.46 16.71 -8.25
C GLU A 63 -7.19 17.36 -7.07
N LEU A 64 -7.91 16.54 -6.29
CA LEU A 64 -8.66 16.99 -5.11
C LEU A 64 -7.74 17.44 -3.98
N SER A 65 -6.48 17.01 -3.94
CA SER A 65 -5.54 17.39 -2.88
C SER A 65 -4.84 18.74 -3.10
N ARG A 66 -5.23 19.53 -4.11
CA ARG A 66 -4.53 20.77 -4.48
C ARG A 66 -4.83 21.97 -3.57
N THR A 67 -5.91 21.95 -2.79
CA THR A 67 -6.28 23.04 -1.89
C THR A 67 -6.44 22.54 -0.45
N PRO A 68 -6.22 23.39 0.57
CA PRO A 68 -6.31 22.97 1.96
C PRO A 68 -7.74 22.60 2.38
N GLU A 69 -8.76 23.23 1.79
CA GLU A 69 -10.16 22.93 2.06
C GLU A 69 -10.51 21.52 1.62
N THR A 70 -10.10 21.15 0.40
CA THR A 70 -10.35 19.83 -0.15
C THR A 70 -9.48 18.77 0.53
N CYS A 71 -8.24 19.08 0.92
CA CYS A 71 -7.42 18.20 1.76
C CYS A 71 -8.11 17.91 3.11
N THR A 72 -8.69 18.93 3.74
CA THR A 72 -9.45 18.76 4.98
C THR A 72 -10.68 17.88 4.76
N ALA A 73 -11.38 18.05 3.63
CA ALA A 73 -12.51 17.19 3.26
C ALA A 73 -12.08 15.73 3.04
N LEU A 74 -10.96 15.50 2.34
CA LEU A 74 -10.39 14.16 2.13
C LEU A 74 -10.03 13.47 3.45
N ARG A 75 -9.42 14.20 4.38
CA ARG A 75 -9.10 13.66 5.72
C ARG A 75 -10.37 13.31 6.49
N ARG A 76 -11.38 14.19 6.50
CA ARG A 76 -12.68 13.93 7.16
C ARG A 76 -13.45 12.77 6.53
N ALA A 77 -13.32 12.59 5.22
CA ALA A 77 -13.90 11.47 4.48
C ALA A 77 -13.17 10.13 4.74
N GLY A 78 -12.08 10.13 5.50
CA GLY A 78 -11.32 8.92 5.80
C GLY A 78 -10.50 8.41 4.62
N CYS A 79 -10.04 9.30 3.74
CA CYS A 79 -9.24 8.91 2.57
C CYS A 79 -7.77 8.57 2.90
N VAL A 80 -7.25 8.95 4.07
CA VAL A 80 -5.84 8.71 4.45
C VAL A 80 -5.45 7.22 4.39
N PRO A 81 -6.19 6.29 5.02
CA PRO A 81 -5.88 4.86 4.91
C PRO A 81 -5.91 4.33 3.47
N LEU A 82 -6.80 4.85 2.63
CA LEU A 82 -6.90 4.46 1.22
C LEU A 82 -5.69 4.97 0.40
N LEU A 83 -5.25 6.20 0.66
CA LEU A 83 -4.03 6.75 0.06
C LEU A 83 -2.79 5.94 0.47
N VAL A 84 -2.69 5.57 1.74
CA VAL A 84 -1.62 4.71 2.27
C VAL A 84 -1.65 3.34 1.59
N GLN A 85 -2.82 2.71 1.46
CA GLN A 85 -2.96 1.43 0.76
C GLN A 85 -2.46 1.53 -0.70
N MET A 86 -2.85 2.57 -1.44
CA MET A 86 -2.40 2.76 -2.82
C MET A 86 -0.90 3.03 -2.90
N MET A 87 -0.32 3.79 -1.95
CA MET A 87 1.12 4.05 -1.85
C MET A 87 1.94 2.76 -1.64
N HIS A 88 1.40 1.81 -0.87
CA HIS A 88 2.03 0.52 -0.59
C HIS A 88 1.65 -0.62 -1.54
N SER A 89 0.78 -0.38 -2.53
CA SER A 89 0.37 -1.42 -3.46
C SER A 89 1.53 -1.86 -4.36
N ASP A 90 1.65 -3.15 -4.68
CA ASP A 90 2.64 -3.64 -5.67
C ASP A 90 2.21 -3.38 -7.13
N GLY A 91 1.24 -2.49 -7.34
CA GLY A 91 0.71 -2.12 -8.65
C GLY A 91 1.55 -1.09 -9.40
N ASP A 92 0.90 -0.36 -10.30
CA ASP A 92 1.51 0.67 -11.15
C ASP A 92 2.22 1.77 -10.33
N ASP A 93 3.49 2.05 -10.69
CA ASP A 93 4.30 3.13 -10.11
C ASP A 93 3.62 4.50 -10.19
N SER A 94 2.85 4.74 -11.25
CA SER A 94 2.08 5.97 -11.43
C SER A 94 1.02 6.13 -10.34
N VAL A 95 0.31 5.04 -9.99
CA VAL A 95 -0.69 5.02 -8.92
C VAL A 95 -0.03 5.37 -7.59
N ARG A 96 1.08 4.70 -7.27
CA ARG A 96 1.83 4.92 -6.04
C ARG A 96 2.30 6.36 -5.92
N LYS A 97 2.87 6.91 -6.99
CA LYS A 97 3.36 8.28 -7.02
C LYS A 97 2.23 9.30 -6.86
N CYS A 98 1.10 9.09 -7.53
CA CYS A 98 -0.07 9.95 -7.37
C CYS A 98 -0.62 9.90 -5.95
N ALA A 99 -0.73 8.70 -5.37
CA ALA A 99 -1.20 8.50 -4.01
C ALA A 99 -0.25 9.11 -2.97
N SER A 100 1.07 8.92 -3.11
CA SER A 100 2.09 9.52 -2.25
C SER A 100 2.01 11.05 -2.26
N MET A 101 1.88 11.64 -3.45
CA MET A 101 1.76 13.10 -3.60
C MET A 101 0.46 13.63 -3.00
N ALA A 102 -0.65 12.93 -3.19
CA ALA A 102 -1.93 13.30 -2.59
C ALA A 102 -1.88 13.20 -1.06
N LEU A 103 -1.25 12.14 -0.52
CA LEU A 103 -1.05 11.96 0.92
C LEU A 103 -0.17 13.06 1.49
N HIS A 104 0.92 13.43 0.82
CA HIS A 104 1.78 14.55 1.20
C HIS A 104 0.97 15.85 1.33
N ASN A 105 0.12 16.16 0.35
CA ASN A 105 -0.71 17.37 0.39
C ASN A 105 -1.72 17.35 1.56
N VAL A 106 -2.35 16.20 1.81
CA VAL A 106 -3.32 16.01 2.90
C VAL A 106 -2.67 16.10 4.29
N VAL A 107 -1.44 15.61 4.43
CA VAL A 107 -0.62 15.72 5.65
C VAL A 107 -0.17 17.17 5.86
N HIS A 108 0.34 17.81 4.81
CA HIS A 108 0.86 19.17 4.91
C HIS A 108 -0.23 20.23 5.16
N SER A 109 -1.43 20.01 4.64
CA SER A 109 -2.56 20.93 4.80
C SER A 109 -3.31 20.77 6.13
N HIS A 110 -2.82 19.93 7.03
CA HIS A 110 -3.50 19.67 8.30
C HIS A 110 -3.52 20.91 9.21
N MET A 111 -4.69 21.23 9.76
CA MET A 111 -4.89 22.47 10.53
C MET A 111 -4.12 22.50 11.85
N ASP A 112 -3.87 21.34 12.47
CA ASP A 112 -3.02 21.26 13.65
C ASP A 112 -1.57 21.11 13.23
N GLU A 113 -0.82 22.22 13.34
CA GLU A 113 0.61 22.29 13.01
C GLU A 113 1.47 21.27 13.76
N LYS A 114 1.16 20.93 15.02
CA LYS A 114 1.99 19.99 15.78
C LYS A 114 1.87 18.59 15.19
N THR A 115 0.65 18.17 14.94
CA THR A 115 0.35 16.90 14.29
C THR A 115 0.86 16.88 12.85
N ALA A 116 0.67 17.96 12.09
CA ALA A 116 1.19 18.09 10.73
C ALA A 116 2.71 17.93 10.68
N ARG A 117 3.46 18.54 11.61
CA ARG A 117 4.92 18.42 11.68
C ARG A 117 5.36 16.98 11.96
N ARG A 118 4.67 16.27 12.87
CA ARG A 118 4.96 14.87 13.19
C ARG A 118 4.68 13.95 12.01
N GLU A 119 3.48 14.05 11.44
CA GLU A 119 3.08 13.29 10.26
C GLU A 119 4.01 13.57 9.07
N THR A 120 4.32 14.84 8.79
CA THR A 120 5.25 15.20 7.71
C THR A 120 6.63 14.59 7.93
N LYS A 121 7.13 14.61 9.17
CA LYS A 121 8.43 14.00 9.48
C LYS A 121 8.43 12.50 9.24
N VAL A 122 7.38 11.80 9.70
CA VAL A 122 7.22 10.36 9.47
C VAL A 122 7.09 10.06 7.98
N LEU A 123 6.22 10.76 7.27
CA LEU A 123 5.98 10.56 5.84
C LEU A 123 7.28 10.69 5.04
N ARG A 124 8.10 11.72 5.29
CA ARG A 124 9.39 11.90 4.61
C ARG A 124 10.37 10.76 4.84
N LEU A 125 10.37 10.17 6.04
CA LEU A 125 11.22 9.02 6.34
C LEU A 125 10.72 7.76 5.61
N LEU A 126 9.40 7.57 5.52
CA LEU A 126 8.80 6.48 4.77
C LEU A 126 9.07 6.61 3.27
N GLU A 127 8.92 7.81 2.70
CA GLU A 127 9.24 8.09 1.30
C GLU A 127 10.69 7.72 0.98
N GLN A 128 11.66 8.08 1.83
CA GLN A 128 13.06 7.69 1.65
C GLN A 128 13.28 6.17 1.66
N ILE A 129 12.59 5.45 2.53
CA ILE A 129 12.68 3.99 2.62
C ILE A 129 12.05 3.36 1.37
N LEU A 130 10.86 3.80 0.97
CA LEU A 130 10.13 3.28 -0.19
C LEU A 130 10.85 3.58 -1.50
N ASP A 131 11.45 4.77 -1.64
CA ASP A 131 12.26 5.14 -2.79
C ASP A 131 13.47 4.22 -2.94
N TYR A 132 14.11 3.86 -1.82
CA TYR A 132 15.20 2.89 -1.85
C TYR A 132 14.71 1.48 -2.19
N CYS A 133 13.58 1.03 -1.66
CA CYS A 133 12.96 -0.25 -2.04
C CYS A 133 12.65 -0.29 -3.54
N ASN A 134 12.15 0.80 -4.11
CA ASN A 134 11.89 0.91 -5.55
C ASN A 134 13.18 0.85 -6.37
N PHE A 135 14.22 1.58 -5.93
CA PHE A 135 15.54 1.51 -6.53
C PHE A 135 16.08 0.08 -6.54
N LEU A 136 15.98 -0.65 -5.43
CA LEU A 136 16.38 -2.06 -5.36
C LEU A 136 15.58 -2.96 -6.30
N LYS A 137 14.26 -2.76 -6.40
CA LYS A 137 13.40 -3.50 -7.35
C LYS A 137 13.88 -3.28 -8.79
N THR A 138 14.14 -2.04 -9.21
CA THR A 138 14.65 -1.71 -10.55
C THR A 138 16.05 -2.30 -10.78
N LEU A 139 16.94 -2.22 -9.79
CA LEU A 139 18.29 -2.80 -9.87
C LEU A 139 18.23 -4.31 -10.14
N LEU A 140 17.40 -5.03 -9.38
CA LEU A 140 17.19 -6.48 -9.52
C LEU A 140 16.58 -6.83 -10.89
N GLN A 141 15.62 -6.05 -11.37
CA GLN A 141 15.01 -6.23 -12.70
C GLN A 141 16.00 -5.98 -13.84
N SER A 142 16.98 -5.11 -13.64
CA SER A 142 18.03 -4.80 -14.63
C SER A 142 19.21 -5.78 -14.63
N GLY A 143 19.17 -6.85 -13.81
CA GLY A 143 20.25 -7.84 -13.73
C GLY A 143 21.50 -7.35 -12.98
N GLY A 144 21.40 -6.27 -12.20
CA GLY A 144 22.52 -5.73 -11.43
C GLY A 144 23.52 -4.89 -12.24
N GLU A 145 23.23 -4.61 -13.51
CA GLU A 145 24.12 -3.82 -14.38
C GLU A 145 23.89 -2.30 -14.26
N ALA A 146 22.80 -1.88 -13.61
CA ALA A 146 22.44 -0.48 -13.51
C ALA A 146 22.83 0.14 -12.14
N ILE A 147 23.67 1.17 -12.22
CA ILE A 147 23.82 2.28 -11.27
C ILE A 147 24.95 2.05 -10.24
N ALA A 148 25.99 2.88 -10.43
CA ALA A 148 27.12 3.06 -9.52
C ALA A 148 26.67 3.17 -8.06
N ASP A 149 27.48 2.59 -7.17
CA ASP A 149 27.50 2.74 -5.72
C ASP A 149 26.95 4.08 -5.22
N ASP A 150 25.62 4.18 -5.11
CA ASP A 150 24.95 5.31 -4.48
C ASP A 150 24.74 4.96 -3.01
N SER A 151 25.86 4.75 -2.31
CA SER A 151 25.90 4.60 -0.85
C SER A 151 25.24 5.79 -0.13
N GLU A 152 25.01 6.91 -0.80
CA GLU A 152 24.30 8.08 -0.25
C GLU A 152 22.77 7.89 -0.19
N ARG A 153 22.18 7.00 -1.00
CA ARG A 153 20.74 6.64 -0.93
C ARG A 153 20.42 5.55 0.08
N HIS A 154 21.39 5.10 0.88
CA HIS A 154 21.17 4.01 1.82
C HIS A 154 20.07 4.38 2.85
N PRO A 155 19.06 3.52 3.08
CA PRO A 155 17.91 3.83 3.94
C PRO A 155 18.26 3.85 5.43
N LEU A 156 19.53 3.65 5.80
CA LEU A 156 19.94 3.45 7.19
C LEU A 156 19.74 4.72 8.01
N ALA A 157 20.00 5.89 7.42
CA ALA A 157 19.75 7.17 8.06
C ALA A 157 18.24 7.39 8.30
N ALA A 158 17.40 7.03 7.34
CA ALA A 158 15.95 7.11 7.44
C ALA A 158 15.40 6.16 8.51
N ILE A 159 15.80 4.89 8.45
CA ILE A 159 15.42 3.85 9.42
C ILE A 159 15.90 4.22 10.84
N SER A 160 17.14 4.66 11.00
CA SER A 160 17.66 5.11 12.31
C SER A 160 16.90 6.31 12.84
N SER A 161 16.55 7.28 11.98
CA SER A 161 15.75 8.43 12.37
C SER A 161 14.33 8.05 12.75
N LEU A 162 13.73 7.10 12.02
CA LEU A 162 12.40 6.56 12.28
C LEU A 162 12.38 5.81 13.62
N MET A 163 13.39 4.99 13.88
CA MET A 163 13.60 4.35 15.19
C MET A 163 13.76 5.38 16.32
N LYS A 164 14.49 6.48 16.09
CA LYS A 164 14.65 7.53 17.11
C LYS A 164 13.35 8.27 17.42
N VAL A 165 12.50 8.51 16.42
CA VAL A 165 11.23 9.20 16.68
C VAL A 165 10.16 8.28 17.25
N SER A 166 10.27 6.95 17.11
CA SER A 166 9.28 6.00 17.65
C SER A 166 9.27 5.89 19.18
N PHE A 167 10.27 6.47 19.87
CA PHE A 167 10.23 6.60 21.33
C PHE A 167 9.11 7.54 21.81
N ASP A 168 8.68 8.49 20.99
CA ASP A 168 7.58 9.40 21.28
C ASP A 168 6.22 8.79 20.90
N GLU A 169 5.24 8.89 21.80
CA GLU A 169 3.94 8.28 21.60
C GLU A 169 3.16 8.91 20.44
N GLU A 170 3.19 10.22 20.30
CA GLU A 170 2.46 10.91 19.23
C GLU A 170 3.08 10.62 17.86
N HIS A 171 4.41 10.42 17.78
CA HIS A 171 5.06 9.92 16.56
C HIS A 171 4.68 8.46 16.26
N ARG A 172 4.52 7.58 17.26
CA ARG A 172 4.04 6.21 17.02
C ARG A 172 2.62 6.21 16.45
N HIS A 173 1.75 7.10 16.92
CA HIS A 173 0.41 7.25 16.35
C HIS A 173 0.48 7.67 14.87
N ALA A 174 1.29 8.68 14.54
CA ALA A 174 1.50 9.10 13.15
C ALA A 174 2.10 7.98 12.28
N MET A 175 3.01 7.16 12.81
CA MET A 175 3.55 5.98 12.11
C MET A 175 2.46 4.95 11.78
N CYS A 176 1.56 4.67 12.72
CA CYS A 176 0.45 3.76 12.47
C CYS A 176 -0.51 4.31 11.41
N GLU A 177 -0.84 5.60 11.46
CA GLU A 177 -1.75 6.25 10.51
C GLU A 177 -1.20 6.29 9.09
N LEU A 178 0.12 6.46 8.95
CA LEU A 178 0.80 6.58 7.65
C LEU A 178 1.33 5.24 7.11
N GLY A 179 1.02 4.12 7.76
CA GLY A 179 1.39 2.79 7.26
C GLY A 179 2.88 2.42 7.43
N ALA A 180 3.57 3.00 8.42
CA ALA A 180 4.99 2.73 8.63
C ALA A 180 5.30 1.23 8.81
N LEU A 181 4.39 0.47 9.42
CA LEU A 181 4.52 -0.99 9.59
C LEU A 181 4.45 -1.77 8.28
N GLN A 182 3.87 -1.19 7.22
CA GLN A 182 3.84 -1.80 5.88
C GLN A 182 5.10 -1.44 5.08
N ALA A 183 5.85 -0.41 5.50
CA ALA A 183 7.04 0.09 4.84
C ALA A 183 8.34 -0.59 5.29
N ILE A 184 8.38 -1.06 6.54
CA ILE A 184 9.54 -1.67 7.22
C ILE A 184 9.40 -3.20 7.20
#